data_AF-A0A143C6N8-F1
#
_entry.id   AF-A0A143C6N8-F1
#
_cell.length_a   1.000
_cell.length_b   1.000
_cell.length_c   1.000
_cell.angle_alpha   90.00
_cell.angle_beta   90.00
_cell.angle_gamma   90.00
#
_symmetry.space_group_name_H-M   'P 1'
#
loop_
_entity.id
_entity.type
_entity.pdbx_description
1 polymer ?
#
loop_
_entity_poly.entity_id
_entity_poly.type
_entity_poly.pdbx_seq_one_letter_code
_entity_poly.pdbx_strand_id
1 'polypeptide(L)'
;MRDLMRALALGTTLVASALVAPQAVAQDAALTGQRVAGTSVQLSAAGAQDAQTRAIAAASPAAVRASATLCGSGYELEFAERLPDSRRYGTLFSYGKSTVGKHGVCVVFDNNTTSAKKMKLKLCPNLSGATCKVDEGTFSQYAGPLKYESSNALHVMCSEVTALMWDSSGKAIIDRVQSATLCD
;
A
#
# COMPACT_ATOMS: atom_id res chain seq x y z
N MET A 1 20.37 -36.14 -82.04
CA MET A 1 21.78 -35.86 -82.41
C MET A 1 21.99 -34.37 -82.17
N ARG A 2 22.87 -34.00 -81.21
CA ARG A 2 23.47 -32.66 -81.02
C ARG A 2 22.51 -31.55 -80.56
N ASP A 3 22.84 -30.61 -79.68
CA ASP A 3 24.05 -30.34 -78.91
C ASP A 3 23.73 -29.27 -77.84
N LEU A 4 24.48 -29.32 -76.74
CA LEU A 4 24.94 -28.22 -75.87
C LEU A 4 23.98 -27.36 -75.04
N MET A 5 23.97 -27.69 -73.74
CA MET A 5 24.45 -26.88 -72.59
C MET A 5 24.39 -25.33 -72.65
N ARG A 6 23.85 -24.72 -71.58
CA ARG A 6 24.58 -23.71 -70.79
C ARG A 6 24.03 -23.58 -69.36
N ALA A 7 24.96 -23.66 -68.42
CA ALA A 7 24.83 -23.58 -66.97
C ALA A 7 24.56 -22.15 -66.45
N LEU A 8 24.19 -22.05 -65.17
CA LEU A 8 24.42 -20.97 -64.18
C LEU A 8 23.35 -21.16 -63.07
N ALA A 9 23.56 -21.05 -61.76
CA ALA A 9 24.69 -21.06 -60.85
C ALA A 9 24.04 -21.31 -59.46
N LEU A 10 24.66 -22.09 -58.59
CA LEU A 10 24.15 -22.34 -57.23
C LEU A 10 24.27 -21.06 -56.40
N GLY A 11 23.14 -20.43 -56.06
CA GLY A 11 23.08 -19.34 -55.10
C GLY A 11 22.78 -19.88 -53.70
N THR A 12 23.79 -19.99 -52.84
CA THR A 12 23.60 -20.26 -51.40
C THR A 12 23.34 -18.95 -50.67
N THR A 13 22.09 -18.63 -50.40
CA THR A 13 21.72 -17.53 -49.49
C THR A 13 21.83 -18.00 -48.04
N LEU A 14 22.84 -17.52 -47.32
CA LEU A 14 22.87 -17.52 -45.86
C LEU A 14 21.78 -16.55 -45.36
N VAL A 15 20.69 -17.08 -44.82
CA VAL A 15 19.72 -16.28 -44.07
C VAL A 15 20.21 -16.20 -42.63
N ALA A 16 20.73 -15.04 -42.24
CA ALA A 16 21.09 -14.74 -40.87
C ALA A 16 19.82 -14.60 -40.02
N SER A 17 19.59 -15.56 -39.13
CA SER A 17 18.52 -15.49 -38.13
C SER A 17 18.88 -14.41 -37.09
N ALA A 18 18.29 -13.22 -37.23
CA ALA A 18 18.34 -12.21 -36.18
C ALA A 18 17.52 -12.72 -34.97
N LEU A 19 18.22 -13.12 -33.90
CA LEU A 19 17.61 -13.37 -32.59
C LEU A 19 17.10 -12.03 -32.06
N VAL A 20 15.79 -11.81 -32.14
CA VAL A 20 15.12 -10.75 -31.39
C VAL A 20 15.10 -11.20 -29.93
N ALA A 21 16.12 -10.81 -29.18
CA ALA A 21 16.11 -10.97 -27.72
C ALA A 21 14.94 -10.15 -27.17
N PRO A 22 13.99 -10.75 -26.42
CA PRO A 22 12.99 -9.98 -25.71
C PRO A 22 13.72 -9.04 -24.75
N GLN A 23 13.63 -7.74 -25.02
CA GLN A 23 14.12 -6.70 -24.14
C GLN A 23 13.25 -6.79 -22.89
N ALA A 24 13.74 -7.47 -21.84
CA ALA A 24 13.18 -7.36 -20.51
C ALA A 24 13.46 -5.93 -20.04
N VAL A 25 12.54 -5.02 -20.35
CA VAL A 25 12.51 -3.69 -19.75
C VAL A 25 12.19 -3.89 -18.27
N ALA A 26 13.24 -3.96 -17.45
CA ALA A 26 13.14 -3.66 -16.04
C ALA A 26 12.63 -2.21 -15.93
N GLN A 27 11.32 -2.05 -15.77
CA GLN A 27 10.72 -0.79 -15.37
C GLN A 27 11.08 -0.56 -13.90
N ASP A 28 12.32 -0.17 -13.64
CA ASP A 28 12.65 0.70 -12.50
C ASP A 28 12.13 2.12 -12.80
N ALA A 29 10.85 2.21 -13.15
CA ALA A 29 10.14 3.47 -13.07
C ALA A 29 10.14 3.84 -11.59
N ALA A 30 10.69 5.01 -11.26
CA ALA A 30 10.70 5.52 -9.89
C ALA A 30 9.32 5.31 -9.25
N LEU A 31 9.24 4.36 -8.30
CA LEU A 31 8.00 3.93 -7.66
C LEU A 31 7.42 5.02 -6.73
N THR A 32 8.13 6.13 -6.57
CA THR A 32 7.72 7.29 -5.80
C THR A 32 6.73 8.15 -6.58
N GLY A 33 5.60 8.48 -5.95
CA GLY A 33 4.58 9.37 -6.52
C GLY A 33 3.56 8.67 -7.43
N GLN A 34 3.51 7.34 -7.46
CA GLN A 34 2.42 6.62 -8.12
C GLN A 34 1.09 6.98 -7.44
N ARG A 35 0.05 7.29 -8.21
CA ARG A 35 -1.28 7.64 -7.68
C ARG A 35 -2.22 6.44 -7.68
N VAL A 36 -3.09 6.40 -6.66
CA VAL A 36 -4.20 5.46 -6.64
C VAL A 36 -5.24 5.91 -7.67
N ALA A 37 -5.54 5.02 -8.62
CA ALA A 37 -6.43 5.29 -9.74
C ALA A 37 -7.79 5.85 -9.26
N GLY A 38 -8.27 6.91 -9.93
CA GLY A 38 -9.51 7.59 -9.55
C GLY A 38 -9.41 8.50 -8.32
N THR A 39 -8.20 8.78 -7.82
CA THR A 39 -7.98 9.67 -6.67
C THR A 39 -6.74 10.55 -6.88
N SER A 40 -6.58 11.56 -6.01
CA SER A 40 -5.34 12.35 -5.90
C SER A 40 -4.34 11.77 -4.88
N VAL A 41 -4.63 10.63 -4.28
CA VAL A 41 -3.81 10.03 -3.22
C VAL A 41 -2.57 9.39 -3.85
N GLN A 42 -1.40 9.76 -3.34
CA GLN A 42 -0.12 9.15 -3.72
C GLN A 42 0.15 7.91 -2.88
N LEU A 43 0.80 6.93 -3.47
CA LEU A 43 1.44 5.81 -2.78
C LEU A 43 2.83 6.25 -2.35
N SER A 44 3.22 5.91 -1.12
CA SER A 44 4.62 5.98 -0.73
C SER A 44 5.43 4.93 -1.49
N ALA A 45 6.76 5.00 -1.45
CA ALA A 45 7.61 3.96 -2.06
C ALA A 45 7.25 2.54 -1.54
N ALA A 46 6.96 2.41 -0.25
CA ALA A 46 6.52 1.17 0.38
C ALA A 46 5.18 0.68 -0.19
N GLY A 47 4.17 1.55 -0.21
CA GLY A 47 2.84 1.23 -0.72
C GLY A 47 2.85 0.92 -2.22
N ALA A 48 3.75 1.55 -2.97
CA ALA A 48 3.96 1.28 -4.38
C ALA A 48 4.65 -0.07 -4.63
N GLN A 49 5.48 -0.56 -3.71
CA GLN A 49 6.13 -1.88 -3.80
C GLN A 49 5.19 -3.02 -3.34
N ASP A 50 4.30 -2.76 -2.38
CA ASP A 50 3.36 -3.76 -1.86
C ASP A 50 2.17 -4.03 -2.80
N ALA A 51 2.14 -5.23 -3.38
CA ALA A 51 1.08 -5.68 -4.28
C ALA A 51 -0.31 -5.75 -3.62
N GLN A 52 -0.38 -6.13 -2.34
CA GLN A 52 -1.63 -6.19 -1.59
C GLN A 52 -2.17 -4.78 -1.36
N THR A 53 -1.32 -3.85 -0.94
CA THR A 53 -1.68 -2.44 -0.77
C THR A 53 -2.22 -1.85 -2.07
N ARG A 54 -1.51 -2.06 -3.19
CA ARG A 54 -1.98 -1.62 -4.52
C ARG A 54 -3.34 -2.23 -4.89
N ALA A 55 -3.52 -3.52 -4.66
CA ALA A 55 -4.78 -4.22 -4.97
C ALA A 55 -5.96 -3.69 -4.13
N ILE A 56 -5.75 -3.45 -2.83
CA ILE A 56 -6.78 -2.88 -1.96
C ILE A 56 -7.11 -1.45 -2.37
N ALA A 57 -6.09 -0.64 -2.67
CA ALA A 57 -6.28 0.73 -3.10
C ALA A 57 -7.07 0.82 -4.41
N ALA A 58 -6.76 -0.03 -5.38
CA ALA A 58 -7.50 -0.12 -6.65
C ALA A 58 -8.95 -0.61 -6.46
N ALA A 59 -9.17 -1.55 -5.54
CA ALA A 59 -10.50 -2.09 -5.26
C ALA A 59 -11.38 -1.17 -4.39
N SER A 60 -10.81 -0.15 -3.74
CA SER A 60 -11.54 0.73 -2.82
C SER A 60 -11.00 2.18 -2.84
N PRO A 61 -10.96 2.84 -4.01
CA PRO A 61 -10.37 4.17 -4.14
C PRO A 61 -11.11 5.24 -3.33
N ALA A 62 -12.43 5.09 -3.12
CA ALA A 62 -13.20 6.00 -2.29
C ALA A 62 -12.78 5.96 -0.80
N ALA A 63 -12.53 4.77 -0.25
CA ALA A 63 -12.08 4.59 1.13
C ALA A 63 -10.65 5.13 1.33
N VAL A 64 -9.76 4.91 0.34
CA VAL A 64 -8.41 5.50 0.33
C VAL A 64 -8.50 7.02 0.31
N ARG A 65 -9.30 7.62 -0.58
CA ARG A 65 -9.47 9.08 -0.63
C ARG A 65 -10.02 9.64 0.68
N ALA A 66 -11.03 8.99 1.27
CA ALA A 66 -11.63 9.42 2.52
C ALA A 66 -10.60 9.39 3.66
N SER A 67 -9.91 8.26 3.85
CA SER A 67 -8.89 8.13 4.91
C SER A 67 -7.68 9.05 4.70
N ALA A 68 -7.21 9.23 3.46
CA ALA A 68 -6.17 10.21 3.15
C ALA A 68 -6.61 11.65 3.50
N THR A 69 -7.87 12.01 3.24
CA THR A 69 -8.42 13.33 3.61
C THR A 69 -8.41 13.54 5.13
N LEU A 70 -8.72 12.50 5.91
CA LEU A 70 -8.62 12.54 7.37
C LEU A 70 -7.16 12.73 7.84
N CYS A 71 -6.21 12.10 7.15
CA CYS A 71 -4.78 12.27 7.42
C CYS A 71 -4.26 13.66 7.06
N GLY A 72 -4.83 14.29 6.04
CA GLY A 72 -4.49 15.64 5.61
C GLY A 72 -3.33 15.66 4.61
N SER A 73 -2.91 16.87 4.22
CA SER A 73 -1.94 17.07 3.14
C SER A 73 -0.54 16.50 3.46
N GLY A 74 0.12 15.98 2.43
CA GLY A 74 1.49 15.46 2.50
C GLY A 74 1.62 14.04 3.03
N TYR A 75 0.49 13.40 3.34
CA TYR A 75 0.42 11.99 3.69
C TYR A 75 0.18 11.15 2.43
N GLU A 76 0.98 10.10 2.26
CA GLU A 76 0.95 9.14 1.16
C GLU A 76 0.59 7.76 1.69
N LEU A 77 -0.18 6.99 0.93
CA LEU A 77 -0.62 5.66 1.35
C LEU A 77 0.60 4.74 1.47
N GLU A 78 0.88 4.30 2.69
CA GLU A 78 2.03 3.47 3.02
C GLU A 78 1.67 1.99 3.01
N PHE A 79 0.55 1.63 3.64
CA PHE A 79 -0.04 0.32 3.44
C PHE A 79 -1.56 0.34 3.60
N ALA A 80 -2.20 -0.69 3.05
CA ALA A 80 -3.59 -1.03 3.33
C ALA A 80 -3.71 -2.53 3.60
N GLU A 81 -4.44 -2.92 4.64
CA GLU A 81 -4.66 -4.33 4.99
C GLU A 81 -6.15 -4.58 5.25
N ARG A 82 -6.71 -5.62 4.60
CA ARG A 82 -8.06 -6.10 4.90
C ARG A 82 -8.00 -7.00 6.12
N LEU A 83 -8.86 -6.74 7.09
CA LEU A 83 -8.86 -7.41 8.38
C LEU A 83 -10.18 -8.17 8.64
N PRO A 84 -10.11 -9.33 9.31
CA PRO A 84 -8.88 -10.03 9.69
C PRO A 84 -8.19 -10.70 8.48
N ASP A 85 -8.91 -10.85 7.38
CA ASP A 85 -8.50 -11.53 6.16
C ASP A 85 -9.48 -11.17 5.01
N SER A 86 -9.72 -12.10 4.08
CA SER A 86 -10.68 -11.96 2.99
C SER A 86 -12.13 -11.70 3.44
N ARG A 87 -12.50 -12.03 4.69
CA ARG A 87 -13.81 -11.69 5.28
C ARG A 87 -14.04 -10.18 5.37
N ARG A 88 -12.96 -9.39 5.44
CA ARG A 88 -12.94 -7.92 5.42
C ARG A 88 -14.02 -7.28 6.31
N TYR A 89 -13.96 -7.52 7.61
CA TYR A 89 -14.76 -6.78 8.58
C TYR A 89 -14.27 -5.34 8.76
N GLY A 90 -12.99 -5.09 8.50
CA GLY A 90 -12.44 -3.74 8.43
C GLY A 90 -11.25 -3.66 7.49
N THR A 91 -10.79 -2.44 7.23
CA THR A 91 -9.56 -2.17 6.50
C THR A 91 -8.70 -1.21 7.32
N LEU A 92 -7.47 -1.61 7.64
CA LEU A 92 -6.52 -0.70 8.27
C LEU A 92 -5.72 0.00 7.17
N PHE A 93 -5.75 1.33 7.19
CA PHE A 93 -4.94 2.18 6.34
C PHE A 93 -3.85 2.86 7.17
N SER A 94 -2.64 2.87 6.66
CA SER A 94 -1.58 3.73 7.17
C SER A 94 -1.05 4.64 6.09
N TYR A 95 -0.80 5.88 6.47
CA TYR A 95 -0.23 6.90 5.64
C TYR A 95 1.05 7.44 6.25
N GLY A 96 2.10 7.47 5.46
CA GLY A 96 3.39 8.05 5.81
C GLY A 96 3.53 9.47 5.29
N LYS A 97 4.30 10.29 5.99
CA LYS A 97 4.71 11.62 5.57
C LYS A 97 6.20 11.76 5.77
N SER A 98 6.91 12.16 4.72
CA SER A 98 8.34 12.44 4.79
C SER A 98 8.63 13.76 4.09
N THR A 99 8.92 14.78 4.90
CA THR A 99 9.33 16.11 4.43
C THR A 99 10.58 16.52 5.20
N VAL A 100 11.35 17.48 4.67
CA VAL A 100 12.61 17.92 5.31
C VAL A 100 12.36 18.30 6.78
N GLY A 101 13.00 17.57 7.70
CA GLY A 101 12.90 17.79 9.15
C GLY A 101 11.55 17.44 9.78
N LYS A 102 10.65 16.76 9.04
CA LYS A 102 9.33 16.38 9.55
C LYS A 102 8.83 15.07 8.93
N HIS A 103 8.75 14.06 9.78
CA HIS A 103 8.23 12.74 9.49
C HIS A 103 6.90 12.53 10.20
N GLY A 104 6.01 11.73 9.64
CA GLY A 104 4.74 11.43 10.28
C GLY A 104 4.12 10.13 9.82
N VAL A 105 3.28 9.58 10.70
CA VAL A 105 2.41 8.44 10.41
C VAL A 105 0.99 8.80 10.81
N CYS A 106 0.03 8.34 10.02
CA CYS A 106 -1.40 8.50 10.26
C CYS A 106 -2.11 7.18 9.98
N VAL A 107 -2.85 6.67 10.96
CA VAL A 107 -3.59 5.41 10.82
C VAL A 107 -5.10 5.65 10.93
N VAL A 108 -5.87 4.95 10.10
CA VAL A 108 -7.34 4.97 10.09
C VAL A 108 -7.83 3.52 9.98
N PHE A 109 -8.75 3.13 10.86
CA PHE A 109 -9.34 1.80 10.84
C PHE A 109 -10.80 1.87 10.38
N ASP A 110 -11.03 1.49 9.13
CA ASP A 110 -12.31 1.54 8.44
C ASP A 110 -13.20 0.35 8.83
N ASN A 111 -14.47 0.62 9.12
CA ASN A 111 -15.49 -0.38 9.40
C ASN A 111 -16.14 -0.82 8.08
N ASN A 112 -15.88 -2.05 7.66
CA ASN A 112 -16.46 -2.62 6.44
C ASN A 112 -17.66 -3.53 6.72
N THR A 113 -18.23 -3.46 7.92
CA THR A 113 -19.49 -4.13 8.26
C THR A 113 -20.69 -3.22 7.98
N THR A 114 -21.90 -3.80 7.97
CA THR A 114 -23.16 -3.07 7.70
C THR A 114 -23.70 -2.30 8.90
N SER A 115 -23.06 -2.37 10.06
CA SER A 115 -23.53 -1.78 11.31
C SER A 115 -22.38 -1.17 12.11
N ALA A 116 -22.70 -0.27 13.04
CA ALA A 116 -21.68 0.22 13.95
C ALA A 116 -21.08 -0.91 14.79
N LYS A 117 -19.77 -0.88 14.98
CA LYS A 117 -19.02 -1.86 15.76
C LYS A 117 -18.27 -1.18 16.89
N LYS A 118 -18.13 -1.89 18.01
CA LYS A 118 -17.14 -1.50 19.01
C LYS A 118 -15.77 -1.70 18.36
N MET A 119 -14.97 -0.64 18.30
CA MET A 119 -13.64 -0.66 17.69
C MET A 119 -12.68 0.09 18.59
N LYS A 120 -11.41 -0.28 18.49
CA LYS A 120 -10.30 0.43 19.11
C LYS A 120 -9.15 0.49 18.12
N LEU A 121 -8.64 1.69 17.92
CA LEU A 121 -7.40 1.95 17.21
C LEU A 121 -6.40 2.51 18.23
N LYS A 122 -5.18 2.01 18.23
CA LYS A 122 -4.09 2.50 19.07
C LYS A 122 -2.85 2.68 18.21
N LEU A 123 -2.16 3.80 18.40
CA LEU A 123 -0.90 4.11 17.73
C LEU A 123 0.16 4.44 18.79
N CYS A 124 1.22 3.65 18.86
CA CYS A 124 2.36 3.83 19.74
C CYS A 124 3.57 4.26 18.91
N PRO A 125 4.10 5.48 19.11
CA PRO A 125 5.35 5.89 18.49
C PRO A 125 6.50 4.97 18.89
N ASN A 126 7.49 4.80 18.01
CA ASN A 126 8.73 4.08 18.32
C ASN A 126 9.68 4.98 19.14
N LEU A 127 9.20 5.42 20.29
CA LEU A 127 9.90 6.31 21.20
C LEU A 127 9.62 5.87 22.63
N SER A 128 10.68 5.49 23.35
CA SER A 128 10.57 5.09 24.75
C SER A 128 9.93 6.20 25.59
N GLY A 129 8.96 5.84 26.42
CA GLY A 129 8.20 6.78 27.27
C GLY A 129 7.15 7.63 26.52
N ALA A 130 7.01 7.50 25.20
CA ALA A 130 5.96 8.20 24.47
C ALA A 130 4.58 7.61 24.78
N THR A 131 3.59 8.47 25.00
CA THR A 131 2.20 8.05 25.19
C THR A 131 1.60 7.59 23.87
N CYS A 132 1.07 6.36 23.85
CA CYS A 132 0.28 5.89 22.73
C CYS A 132 -1.03 6.67 22.62
N LYS A 133 -1.42 7.02 21.40
CA LYS A 133 -2.75 7.57 21.13
C LYS A 133 -3.74 6.43 21.00
N VAL A 134 -4.97 6.64 21.44
CA VAL A 134 -6.05 5.66 21.38
C VAL A 134 -7.32 6.37 20.93
N ASP A 135 -8.05 5.72 20.03
CA ASP A 135 -9.44 6.04 19.73
C ASP A 135 -10.27 4.77 19.91
N GLU A 136 -11.23 4.80 20.85
CA GLU A 136 -12.04 3.64 21.22
C GLU A 136 -13.50 4.07 21.38
N GLY A 137 -14.41 3.30 20.78
CA GLY A 137 -15.82 3.65 20.76
C GLY A 137 -16.63 2.73 19.86
N THR A 138 -17.87 3.16 19.58
CA THR A 138 -18.77 2.48 18.64
C THR A 138 -18.88 3.31 17.37
N PHE A 139 -18.32 2.79 16.27
CA PHE A 139 -18.18 3.55 15.02
C PHE A 139 -18.94 2.87 13.88
N SER A 140 -19.73 3.66 13.16
CA SER A 140 -20.39 3.23 11.92
C SER A 140 -19.48 3.30 10.70
N GLN A 141 -18.43 4.12 10.74
CA GLN A 141 -17.56 4.38 9.60
C GLN A 141 -16.11 4.00 9.89
N TYR A 142 -15.46 4.61 10.88
CA TYR A 142 -14.05 4.35 11.16
C TYR A 142 -13.69 4.75 12.60
N ALA A 143 -12.60 4.18 13.11
CA ALA A 143 -11.84 4.70 14.25
C ALA A 143 -10.57 5.43 13.74
N GLY A 144 -10.17 6.50 14.41
CA GLY A 144 -9.08 7.40 14.00
C GLY A 144 -9.58 8.69 13.31
N PRO A 145 -8.69 9.47 12.67
CA PRO A 145 -7.28 9.19 12.46
C PRO A 145 -6.44 9.36 13.73
N LEU A 146 -5.51 8.44 13.97
CA LEU A 146 -4.44 8.65 14.95
C LEU A 146 -3.16 9.04 14.23
N LYS A 147 -2.54 10.14 14.65
CA LYS A 147 -1.34 10.69 14.00
C LYS A 147 -0.20 10.86 14.97
N TYR A 148 1.01 10.59 14.51
CA TYR A 148 2.23 10.98 15.20
C TYR A 148 3.18 11.64 14.20
N GLU A 149 3.79 12.77 14.59
CA GLU A 149 4.77 13.48 13.77
C GLU A 149 6.02 13.76 14.64
N SER A 150 7.20 13.67 14.05
CA SER A 150 8.48 13.94 14.72
C SER A 150 9.49 14.50 13.74
N SER A 151 10.49 15.25 14.24
CA SER A 151 11.67 15.62 13.45
C SER A 151 12.66 14.48 13.27
N ASN A 152 12.56 13.42 14.09
CA ASN A 152 13.36 12.22 13.96
C ASN A 152 12.53 11.11 13.29
N ALA A 153 12.95 10.68 12.10
CA ALA A 153 12.32 9.59 11.36
C ALA A 153 12.22 8.31 12.20
N LEU A 154 13.22 8.00 13.04
CA LEU A 154 13.25 6.78 13.83
C LEU A 154 12.12 6.68 14.87
N HIS A 155 11.57 7.82 15.30
CA HIS A 155 10.43 7.82 16.23
C HIS A 155 9.10 7.53 15.53
N VAL A 156 9.04 7.74 14.21
CA VAL A 156 7.87 7.48 13.37
C VAL A 156 7.96 6.07 12.78
N MET A 157 9.15 5.70 12.29
CA MET A 157 9.44 4.37 11.79
C MET A 157 9.18 3.32 12.87
N CYS A 158 8.61 2.18 12.50
CA CYS A 158 8.21 1.12 13.43
C CYS A 158 7.23 1.53 14.53
N SER A 159 6.49 2.63 14.37
CA SER A 159 5.38 2.90 15.28
C SER A 159 4.42 1.71 15.27
N GLU A 160 4.02 1.18 16.43
CA GLU A 160 3.10 0.06 16.52
C GLU A 160 1.66 0.55 16.36
N VAL A 161 0.86 -0.13 15.56
CA VAL A 161 -0.59 0.06 15.47
C VAL A 161 -1.33 -1.19 15.92
N THR A 162 -2.32 -1.00 16.79
CA THR A 162 -3.28 -2.03 17.19
C THR A 162 -4.66 -1.67 16.65
N ALA A 163 -5.29 -2.58 15.91
CA ALA A 163 -6.67 -2.48 15.45
C ALA A 163 -7.48 -3.63 16.05
N LEU A 164 -8.53 -3.29 16.81
CA LEU A 164 -9.42 -4.22 17.48
C LEU A 164 -10.86 -3.93 17.10
N MET A 165 -11.64 -4.99 16.85
CA MET A 165 -13.07 -4.89 16.60
C MET A 165 -13.78 -6.06 17.28
N TRP A 166 -14.90 -5.76 17.93
CA TRP A 166 -15.72 -6.76 18.62
C TRP A 166 -17.09 -6.90 17.97
N ASP A 167 -17.65 -8.12 18.03
CA ASP A 167 -19.06 -8.36 17.73
C ASP A 167 -19.97 -7.92 18.89
N SER A 168 -21.28 -8.09 18.72
CA SER A 168 -22.28 -7.71 19.72
C SER A 168 -22.21 -8.54 21.01
N SER A 169 -21.57 -9.71 20.99
CA SER A 169 -21.35 -10.53 22.18
C SER A 169 -20.08 -10.12 22.95
N GLY A 170 -19.31 -9.16 22.42
CA GLY A 170 -18.03 -8.75 22.99
C GLY A 170 -16.86 -9.63 22.59
N LYS A 171 -17.04 -10.56 21.64
CA LYS A 171 -15.95 -11.39 21.11
C LYS A 171 -15.17 -10.61 20.05
N ALA A 172 -13.84 -10.65 20.12
CA ALA A 172 -12.99 -10.04 19.12
C ALA A 172 -13.14 -10.75 17.77
N ILE A 173 -13.47 -9.98 16.73
CA ILE A 173 -13.53 -10.41 15.33
C ILE A 173 -12.35 -9.86 14.51
N ILE A 174 -11.71 -8.80 15.01
CA ILE A 174 -10.38 -8.34 14.58
C ILE A 174 -9.55 -8.11 15.84
N ASP A 175 -8.34 -8.67 15.85
CA ASP A 175 -7.28 -8.40 16.80
C ASP A 175 -5.96 -8.40 16.03
N ARG A 176 -5.51 -7.21 15.64
CA ARG A 176 -4.33 -7.04 14.79
C ARG A 176 -3.36 -6.07 15.44
N VAL A 177 -2.11 -6.52 15.58
CA VAL A 177 -0.96 -5.69 15.93
C VAL A 177 0.05 -5.77 14.78
N GLN A 178 0.58 -4.62 14.36
CA GLN A 178 1.65 -4.54 13.35
C GLN A 178 2.37 -3.19 13.39
N SER A 179 3.41 -3.04 12.59
CA SER A 179 4.05 -1.74 12.35
C SER A 179 3.18 -0.86 11.45
N ALA A 180 3.03 0.41 11.82
CA ALA A 180 2.31 1.45 11.10
C ALA A 180 3.12 2.01 9.91
N THR A 181 4.41 1.70 9.83
CA THR A 181 5.31 2.05 8.73
C THR A 181 6.27 0.89 8.49
N LEU A 182 7.09 0.96 7.44
CA LEU A 182 8.22 0.04 7.25
C LEU A 182 9.21 0.09 8.43
N CYS A 183 9.91 -1.04 8.63
CA CYS A 183 10.81 -1.29 9.76
C CYS A 183 12.22 -1.74 9.39
N ASP A 184 12.58 -1.65 8.11
CA ASP A 184 13.80 -2.24 7.56
C ASP A 184 14.99 -1.27 7.59
#